data_AF-A0A6J4T4U6-F1
#
_entry.id   AF-A0A6J4T4U6-F1
#
_cell.length_a   1.000
_cell.length_b   1.000
_cell.length_c   1.000
_cell.angle_alpha   90.00
_cell.angle_beta   90.00
_cell.angle_gamma   90.00
#
_symmetry.space_group_name_H-M   'P 1'
#
loop_
_entity.id
_entity.type
_entity.pdbx_description
1 polymer ?
#
loop_
_entity_poly.entity_id
_entity_poly.type
_entity_poly.pdbx_seq_one_letter_code
_entity_poly.pdbx_strand_id
1 'polypeptide(L)'
;MNEVTTKAFKAGNSVAVRFPKKLGIQPGMELRIREEDGRFIVEPVAAQREFIDLTGIAGAIPGLKPFSREEREFEDVPRDWHLLGITLP
;
A
#
# COMPACT_ATOMS: atom_id res chain seq x y z
N MET A 1 2.96 26.42 -15.88
CA MET A 1 1.75 25.73 -16.35
C MET A 1 2.21 24.64 -17.31
N ASN A 2 2.09 23.37 -16.94
CA ASN A 2 2.61 22.27 -17.76
C ASN A 2 1.48 21.74 -18.65
N GLU A 3 1.29 22.39 -19.80
CA GLU A 3 0.39 21.89 -20.85
C GLU A 3 1.16 20.90 -21.75
N VAL A 4 0.52 19.77 -22.07
CA VAL A 4 1.10 18.78 -22.99
C VAL A 4 0.04 18.22 -23.90
N THR A 5 0.27 18.35 -25.20
CA THR A 5 -0.57 17.71 -26.22
C THR A 5 -0.14 16.25 -26.39
N THR A 6 -1.10 15.34 -26.27
CA THR A 6 -0.91 13.90 -26.47
C THR A 6 -2.02 13.36 -27.36
N LYS A 7 -1.77 12.21 -28.00
CA LYS A 7 -2.75 11.57 -28.88
C LYS A 7 -3.44 10.42 -28.15
N ALA A 8 -4.76 10.38 -28.27
CA ALA A 8 -5.55 9.23 -27.84
C ALA A 8 -5.32 8.03 -28.77
N PHE A 9 -5.32 6.82 -28.21
CA PHE A 9 -5.15 5.58 -28.96
C PHE A 9 -6.08 4.48 -28.44
N LYS A 10 -6.40 3.51 -29.30
CA LYS A 10 -7.24 2.36 -28.96
C LYS A 10 -6.47 1.42 -28.02
N ALA A 11 -7.10 1.05 -26.92
CA ALA A 11 -6.60 0.09 -25.93
C ALA A 11 -7.69 -0.96 -25.70
N GLY A 12 -7.71 -2.01 -26.52
CA GLY A 12 -8.77 -3.02 -26.52
C GLY A 12 -10.13 -2.41 -26.90
N ASN A 13 -11.11 -2.56 -26.00
CA ASN A 13 -12.45 -1.98 -26.13
C ASN A 13 -12.55 -0.54 -25.60
N SER A 14 -11.42 0.05 -25.20
CA SER A 14 -11.35 1.37 -24.57
C SER A 14 -10.43 2.32 -25.34
N VAL A 15 -10.44 3.60 -24.95
CA VAL A 15 -9.51 4.63 -25.43
C VAL A 15 -8.59 5.01 -24.28
N ALA A 16 -7.30 5.16 -24.58
CA ALA A 16 -6.30 5.60 -23.62
C ALA A 16 -5.55 6.85 -24.12
N VAL A 17 -5.06 7.66 -23.18
CA VAL A 17 -4.17 8.79 -23.43
C VAL A 17 -2.84 8.55 -22.74
N ARG A 18 -1.75 9.04 -23.34
CA ARG A 18 -0.42 8.91 -22.73
C ARG A 18 -0.20 10.05 -21.74
N PHE A 19 0.11 9.70 -20.50
CA PHE A 19 0.58 10.65 -19.48
C PHE A 19 2.11 10.73 -19.52
N PRO A 20 2.70 11.90 -19.84
CA PRO A 20 4.14 12.11 -19.74
C PRO A 20 4.65 11.94 -18.31
N LYS A 21 5.83 11.34 -18.13
CA LYS A 21 6.45 11.13 -16.80
C LYS A 21 6.57 12.40 -15.96
N LYS A 22 6.77 13.56 -16.60
CA LYS A 22 6.84 14.88 -15.95
C LYS A 22 5.54 15.31 -15.24
N LEU A 23 4.43 14.62 -15.46
CA LEU A 23 3.16 14.85 -14.74
C LEU A 23 3.07 14.09 -13.40
N GLY A 24 4.04 13.23 -13.07
CA GLY A 24 4.08 12.54 -11.77
C GLY A 24 3.10 11.37 -11.63
N ILE A 25 2.34 11.01 -12.67
CA ILE A 25 1.49 9.83 -12.69
C ILE A 25 2.35 8.57 -12.80
N GLN A 26 2.19 7.66 -11.84
CA GLN A 26 2.93 6.39 -11.82
C GLN A 26 2.14 5.28 -12.53
N PRO A 27 2.81 4.33 -13.21
CA PRO A 27 2.15 3.12 -13.72
C PRO A 27 1.45 2.36 -12.59
N GLY A 28 0.20 1.93 -12.82
CA GLY A 28 -0.59 1.21 -11.82
C GLY A 28 -1.35 2.10 -10.82
N MET A 29 -1.19 3.43 -10.90
CA MET A 29 -1.99 4.36 -10.11
C MET A 29 -3.46 4.34 -10.56
N GLU A 30 -4.37 4.25 -9.60
CA GLU A 30 -5.80 4.36 -9.85
C GLU A 30 -6.21 5.83 -9.98
N LEU A 31 -6.92 6.14 -11.07
CA LEU A 31 -7.31 7.51 -11.41
C LEU A 31 -8.82 7.58 -11.58
N ARG A 32 -9.44 8.64 -11.05
CA ARG A 32 -10.83 8.99 -11.30
C ARG A 32 -10.90 9.94 -12.48
N ILE A 33 -11.74 9.61 -13.46
CA ILE A 33 -12.01 10.47 -14.62
C ILE A 33 -13.45 10.97 -14.50
N ARG A 34 -13.63 12.30 -14.58
CA ARG A 34 -14.95 12.95 -14.61
C ARG A 34 -15.04 13.85 -15.85
N GLU A 35 -16.20 13.87 -16.48
CA GLU A 35 -16.51 14.82 -17.54
C GLU A 35 -17.24 16.02 -16.94
N GLU A 36 -16.75 17.23 -17.21
CA GLU A 36 -17.35 18.48 -16.79
C GLU A 36 -17.18 19.51 -17.90
N ASP A 37 -18.28 20.07 -18.42
CA ASP A 37 -18.29 21.06 -19.52
C ASP A 37 -17.45 20.67 -20.75
N GLY A 38 -17.52 19.38 -21.14
CA GLY A 38 -16.76 18.85 -22.27
C GLY A 38 -15.25 18.72 -22.03
N ARG A 39 -14.80 18.85 -20.76
CA ARG A 39 -13.43 18.60 -20.33
C ARG A 39 -13.38 17.32 -19.50
N PHE A 40 -12.29 16.58 -19.67
CA PHE A 40 -11.99 15.43 -18.81
C PHE A 40 -11.07 15.87 -17.68
N ILE A 41 -11.57 15.77 -16.45
CA ILE A 41 -10.80 16.00 -15.23
C ILE A 41 -10.32 14.65 -14.72
N VAL A 42 -9.00 14.52 -14.56
CA VAL A 42 -8.35 13.28 -14.11
C VAL A 42 -7.67 13.55 -12.77
N GLU A 43 -8.10 12.84 -11.73
CA GLU A 43 -7.62 12.99 -10.37
C GLU A 43 -7.11 11.66 -9.82
N PRO A 44 -6.02 11.64 -9.03
CA PRO A 44 -5.62 10.43 -8.34
C PRO A 44 -6.72 10.03 -7.35
N VAL A 45 -7.10 8.75 -7.38
CA VAL A 45 -7.87 8.19 -6.28
C VAL A 45 -6.89 8.10 -5.12
N ALA A 46 -7.15 8.85 -4.05
CA ALA A 46 -6.38 8.69 -2.82
C ALA A 46 -6.42 7.21 -2.47
N ALA A 47 -5.25 6.56 -2.42
CA ALA A 47 -5.16 5.17 -2.01
C ALA A 47 -5.92 5.08 -0.68
N GLN A 48 -7.07 4.42 -0.70
CA GLN A 48 -7.82 4.14 0.50
C GLN A 48 -6.81 3.39 1.36
N ARG A 49 -6.35 4.00 2.47
CA ARG A 49 -5.39 3.34 3.34
C ARG A 49 -5.96 1.97 3.63
N GLU A 50 -5.28 0.93 3.15
CA GLU A 50 -5.62 -0.46 3.43
C GLU A 50 -5.28 -0.70 4.90
N PHE A 51 -6.08 -0.10 5.78
CA PHE A 51 -6.07 -0.47 7.17
C PHE A 51 -6.64 -1.87 7.24
N ILE A 52 -5.89 -2.77 7.86
CA ILE A 52 -6.43 -4.05 8.28
C ILE A 52 -7.59 -3.75 9.22
N ASP A 53 -8.79 -4.14 8.83
CA ASP A 53 -9.97 -3.98 9.67
C ASP A 53 -9.87 -4.96 10.85
N LEU A 54 -9.57 -4.42 12.03
CA LEU A 54 -9.46 -5.18 13.29
C LEU A 54 -10.79 -5.28 14.03
N THR A 55 -11.90 -4.74 13.48
CA THR A 55 -13.21 -4.70 14.15
C THR A 55 -13.73 -6.11 14.46
N GLY A 56 -13.40 -7.10 13.63
CA GLY A 56 -13.71 -8.52 13.87
C GLY A 56 -12.67 -9.29 14.69
N ILE A 57 -11.52 -8.69 15.01
CA ILE A 57 -10.40 -9.34 15.71
C ILE A 57 -10.42 -9.01 17.20
N ALA A 58 -10.83 -7.81 17.57
CA ALA A 58 -10.99 -7.41 18.96
C ALA A 58 -12.05 -8.29 19.66
N GLY A 59 -11.59 -9.21 20.51
CA GLY A 59 -12.47 -10.14 21.25
C GLY A 59 -12.80 -11.45 20.52
N ALA A 60 -12.17 -11.75 19.37
CA ALA A 60 -12.38 -13.00 18.63
C ALA A 60 -11.97 -14.28 19.41
N ILE A 61 -11.19 -14.12 20.48
CA ILE A 61 -10.75 -15.22 21.35
C ILE A 61 -11.34 -15.01 22.75
N PRO A 62 -12.61 -15.40 22.97
CA PRO A 62 -13.22 -15.35 24.29
C PRO A 62 -12.44 -16.24 25.25
N GLY A 63 -11.91 -15.65 26.32
CA GLY A 63 -11.10 -16.36 27.32
C GLY A 63 -9.58 -16.19 27.17
N LEU A 64 -9.11 -15.40 26.20
CA LEU A 64 -7.71 -14.98 26.14
C LEU A 64 -7.35 -14.20 27.41
N LYS A 65 -6.43 -14.75 28.21
CA LYS A 65 -5.90 -14.09 29.40
C LYS A 65 -4.51 -13.55 29.10
N PRO A 66 -4.17 -12.34 29.56
CA PRO A 66 -2.79 -11.88 29.53
C PRO A 66 -1.90 -12.89 30.27
N PHE A 67 -0.74 -13.21 29.70
CA PHE A 67 0.28 -13.97 30.40
C PHE A 67 0.73 -13.22 31.66
N SER A 68 0.99 -13.97 32.73
CA SER A 68 1.67 -13.49 33.93
C SER A 68 3.08 -12.98 33.60
N ARG A 69 3.78 -12.42 34.59
CA ARG A 69 5.14 -11.93 34.37
C ARG A 69 6.09 -13.10 34.12
N GLU A 70 5.91 -14.17 34.86
CA GLU A 70 6.72 -15.38 34.86
C GLU A 70 6.50 -16.18 33.57
N GLU A 71 5.26 -16.28 33.07
CA GLU A 71 4.95 -16.93 31.78
C GLU A 71 5.52 -16.17 30.56
N ARG A 72 5.88 -14.90 30.72
CA ARG A 72 6.54 -14.09 29.67
C ARG A 72 8.06 -14.20 29.70
N GLU A 73 8.64 -14.78 30.74
CA GLU A 73 10.07 -15.05 30.80
C GLU A 73 10.36 -16.29 29.96
N PHE A 74 11.12 -16.10 28.89
CA PHE A 74 11.63 -17.20 28.08
C PHE A 74 13.01 -17.59 28.61
N GLU A 75 13.28 -18.89 28.68
CA GLU A 75 14.65 -19.38 28.88
C GLU A 75 15.52 -18.93 27.70
N ASP A 76 16.64 -18.26 28.00
CA ASP A 76 17.60 -17.87 26.97
C ASP A 76 18.42 -19.10 26.57
N VAL A 77 17.91 -19.82 25.56
CA VAL A 77 18.64 -20.92 24.95
C VAL A 77 19.86 -20.37 24.19
N PRO A 78 21.02 -21.06 24.21
CA PRO A 78 22.16 -20.67 23.40
C PRO A 78 21.73 -20.53 21.93
N ARG A 79 21.85 -19.32 21.39
CA ARG A 79 21.59 -19.04 19.99
C ARG A 79 22.91 -19.11 19.24
N ASP A 80 22.90 -19.76 18.08
CA ASP A 80 24.08 -19.89 17.23
C ASP A 80 24.40 -18.58 16.47
N TRP A 81 24.48 -17.46 17.19
CA TRP A 81 24.83 -16.14 16.64
C TRP A 81 26.17 -16.18 15.88
N HIS A 82 27.07 -17.08 16.29
CA HIS A 82 28.36 -17.33 15.66
C HIS A 82 28.27 -17.84 14.22
N LEU A 83 27.13 -18.40 13.80
CA LEU A 83 26.88 -18.81 12.41
C LEU A 83 26.48 -17.63 11.51
N LEU A 84 26.09 -16.49 12.09
CA LEU A 84 25.68 -15.29 11.35
C LEU A 84 26.85 -14.36 11.01
N GLY A 85 28.08 -14.68 11.44
CA GLY A 85 29.27 -13.85 11.18
C GLY A 85 29.24 -12.46 11.81
N ILE A 86 28.32 -12.22 12.76
CA ILE A 86 28.17 -10.96 13.48
C ILE A 86 28.89 -11.10 14.82
N THR A 87 30.05 -10.47 14.97
CA THR A 87 30.68 -10.26 16.27
C THR A 87 29.92 -9.17 17.01
N LEU A 88 29.17 -9.55 18.04
CA LEU A 88 28.62 -8.58 18.98
C LEU A 88 29.79 -8.00 19.82
N PRO A 89 29.81 -6.68 20.09
CA PRO A 89 30.82 -6.05 20.94
C PRO A 89 30.72 -6.48 22.41
#